data_AF-A0A2S6X1W8-F1
#
_entry.id   AF-A0A2S6X1W8-F1
#
_cell.length_a   1.000
_cell.length_b   1.000
_cell.length_c   1.000
_cell.angle_alpha   90.00
_cell.angle_beta   90.00
_cell.angle_gamma   90.00
#
_symmetry.space_group_name_H-M   'P 1'
#
loop_
_entity.id
_entity.type
_entity.pdbx_description
1 polymer ?
#
loop_
_entity_poly.entity_id
_entity_poly.type
_entity_poly.pdbx_seq_one_letter_code
_entity_poly.pdbx_strand_id
1 'polypeptide(L)'
;MARTSTSAVRRVRVEPAGAHFASAFAMPLAGLPRRTAEEWARGTFEDTPALLRVLLRAGWAGVLGLRLGPRTSARHVIGWRTVESRPGRIAVAARSPSLAVRNVVTVDDARLVWATYVTFEGRAGRVLWSLAAPVHHLVVPLLLGRAVRRTA
;
A
#
# COMPACT_ATOMS: atom_id res chain seq x y z
N MET A 1 11.89 -25.55 -21.51
CA MET A 1 11.19 -25.51 -20.21
C MET A 1 11.42 -24.14 -19.56
N ALA A 2 10.54 -23.18 -19.79
CA ALA A 2 10.62 -21.88 -19.15
C ALA A 2 10.20 -22.05 -17.68
N ARG A 3 11.11 -21.77 -16.75
CA ARG A 3 10.77 -21.72 -15.33
C ARG A 3 9.71 -20.65 -15.16
N THR A 4 8.51 -21.04 -14.79
CA THR A 4 7.48 -20.16 -14.27
C THR A 4 8.06 -19.49 -13.02
N SER A 5 8.77 -18.36 -13.20
CA SER A 5 9.19 -17.54 -12.07
C SER A 5 7.92 -17.09 -11.41
N THR A 6 7.63 -17.69 -10.26
CA THR A 6 6.49 -17.37 -9.44
C THR A 6 6.42 -15.84 -9.30
N SER A 7 5.29 -15.24 -9.66
CA SER A 7 4.94 -13.82 -9.42
C SER A 7 4.83 -13.52 -7.92
N ALA A 8 5.84 -13.92 -7.15
CA ALA A 8 5.87 -13.82 -5.71
C ALA A 8 6.20 -12.38 -5.34
N VAL A 9 5.34 -11.80 -4.52
CA VAL A 9 5.64 -10.55 -3.84
C VAL A 9 6.82 -10.80 -2.92
N ARG A 10 7.89 -10.01 -3.08
CA ARG A 10 9.10 -10.09 -2.26
C ARG A 10 9.31 -8.78 -1.51
N ARG A 11 9.83 -8.87 -0.29
CA ARG A 11 10.28 -7.67 0.43
C ARG A 11 11.54 -7.13 -0.22
N VAL A 12 11.62 -5.81 -0.40
CA VAL A 12 12.81 -5.11 -0.91
C VAL A 12 13.20 -3.99 0.05
N ARG A 13 14.46 -3.57 0.00
CA ARG A 13 14.94 -2.42 0.76
C ARG A 13 14.44 -1.13 0.11
N VAL A 14 14.13 -0.15 0.95
CA VAL A 14 13.79 1.21 0.54
C VAL A 14 14.39 2.17 1.58
N GLU A 15 14.92 3.29 1.12
CA GLU A 15 15.48 4.31 1.98
C GLU A 15 14.34 5.04 2.72
N PRO A 16 14.45 5.32 4.03
CA PRO A 16 13.33 5.87 4.79
C PRO A 16 12.87 7.26 4.34
N ALA A 17 13.69 8.02 3.61
CA ALA A 17 13.35 9.33 3.05
C ALA A 17 12.78 10.28 4.11
N GLY A 18 13.44 10.34 5.28
CA GLY A 18 13.05 11.14 6.44
C GLY A 18 11.94 10.54 7.32
N ALA A 19 11.39 9.37 6.98
CA ALA A 19 10.44 8.66 7.83
C ALA A 19 11.14 7.88 8.94
N HIS A 20 10.45 7.66 10.06
CA HIS A 20 10.96 6.83 11.16
C HIS A 20 10.92 5.33 10.84
N PHE A 21 10.08 4.94 9.89
CA PHE A 21 9.97 3.58 9.40
C PHE A 21 9.67 3.58 7.90
N ALA A 22 10.28 2.62 7.19
CA ALA A 22 9.91 2.31 5.82
C ALA A 22 9.98 0.81 5.52
N SER A 23 9.07 0.33 4.68
CA SER A 23 9.13 -1.01 4.10
C SER A 23 8.60 -1.02 2.69
N ALA A 24 9.18 -1.86 1.85
CA ALA A 24 8.74 -2.01 0.47
C ALA A 24 8.57 -3.46 0.05
N PHE A 25 7.62 -3.68 -0.84
CA PHE A 25 7.31 -4.96 -1.45
C PHE A 25 7.33 -4.80 -2.96
N ALA A 26 8.07 -5.67 -3.65
CA ALA A 26 8.21 -5.65 -5.09
C ALA A 26 7.63 -6.92 -5.72
N MET A 27 7.16 -6.78 -6.95
CA MET A 27 6.59 -7.87 -7.72
C MET A 27 6.92 -7.69 -9.20
N PRO A 28 7.33 -8.75 -9.91
CA PRO A 28 7.50 -8.69 -11.37
C PRO A 28 6.16 -8.42 -12.07
N LEU A 29 6.18 -7.66 -13.16
CA LEU A 29 5.01 -7.40 -14.01
C LEU A 29 5.03 -8.13 -15.35
N ALA A 30 6.06 -8.95 -15.59
CA ALA A 30 6.19 -9.73 -16.82
C ALA A 30 4.93 -10.59 -17.07
N GLY A 31 4.32 -10.43 -18.24
CA GLY A 31 3.11 -11.16 -18.63
C GLY A 31 1.80 -10.58 -18.09
N LEU A 32 1.83 -9.44 -17.38
CA LEU A 32 0.62 -8.75 -16.91
C LEU A 32 0.24 -7.58 -17.84
N PRO A 33 -1.06 -7.25 -17.96
CA PRO A 33 -1.52 -6.03 -18.61
C PRO A 33 -0.82 -4.76 -18.10
N ARG A 34 -0.51 -3.84 -19.01
CA ARG A 34 -0.02 -2.50 -18.64
C ARG A 34 -1.12 -1.77 -17.87
N ARG A 35 -0.79 -1.33 -16.66
CA ARG A 35 -1.65 -0.53 -15.79
C ARG A 35 -0.83 0.58 -15.14
N THR A 36 -1.46 1.73 -14.94
CA THR A 36 -0.91 2.84 -14.19
C THR A 36 -0.71 2.47 -12.71
N ALA A 37 0.14 3.21 -12.01
CA ALA A 37 0.35 3.03 -10.59
C ALA A 37 -0.94 3.26 -9.77
N GLU A 38 -1.82 4.18 -10.22
CA GLU A 38 -3.13 4.40 -9.59
C GLU A 38 -4.04 3.17 -9.73
N GLU A 39 -4.14 2.57 -10.92
CA GLU A 39 -4.93 1.35 -11.13
C GLU A 39 -4.42 0.18 -10.29
N TRP A 40 -3.10 0.05 -10.13
CA TRP A 40 -2.53 -0.94 -9.22
C TRP A 40 -2.85 -0.66 -7.74
N ALA A 41 -2.79 0.61 -7.32
CA ALA A 41 -3.13 1.00 -5.96
C ALA A 41 -4.61 0.71 -5.64
N ARG A 42 -5.50 1.09 -6.56
CA ARG A 42 -6.94 0.78 -6.47
C ARG A 42 -7.18 -0.72 -6.51
N GLY A 43 -6.58 -1.46 -7.43
CA GLY A 43 -6.73 -2.91 -7.47
C GLY A 43 -6.23 -3.63 -6.20
N THR A 44 -5.22 -3.08 -5.54
CA THR A 44 -4.71 -3.65 -4.27
C THR A 44 -5.67 -3.43 -3.10
N PHE A 45 -6.29 -2.24 -3.01
CA PHE A 45 -7.13 -1.88 -1.85
C PHE A 45 -8.64 -1.99 -2.10
N GLU A 46 -9.11 -1.57 -3.26
CA GLU A 46 -10.52 -1.47 -3.65
C GLU A 46 -11.07 -2.78 -4.24
N ASP A 47 -10.25 -3.56 -4.95
CA ASP A 47 -10.67 -4.86 -5.52
C ASP A 47 -10.58 -6.03 -4.52
N THR A 48 -10.95 -5.73 -3.27
CA THR A 48 -11.04 -6.72 -2.18
C THR A 48 -12.50 -7.01 -1.84
N PRO A 49 -12.82 -8.20 -1.28
CA PRO A 49 -14.16 -8.52 -0.81
C PRO A 49 -14.71 -7.39 0.08
N ALA A 50 -16.01 -7.10 -0.01
CA ALA A 50 -16.61 -5.96 0.70
C ALA A 50 -16.32 -5.97 2.21
N LEU A 51 -16.37 -7.16 2.84
CA LEU A 51 -16.01 -7.34 4.24
C LEU A 51 -14.55 -6.95 4.52
N LEU A 52 -13.61 -7.39 3.68
CA LEU A 52 -12.19 -7.05 3.83
C LEU A 52 -11.96 -5.55 3.68
N ARG A 53 -12.64 -4.87 2.74
CA ARG A 53 -12.59 -3.40 2.63
C ARG A 53 -13.04 -2.69 3.90
N VAL A 54 -14.10 -3.18 4.53
CA VAL A 54 -14.61 -2.63 5.80
C VAL A 54 -13.57 -2.84 6.90
N LEU A 55 -13.02 -4.05 7.03
CA LEU A 55 -12.01 -4.37 8.04
C LEU A 55 -10.73 -3.53 7.87
N LEU A 56 -10.24 -3.36 6.64
CA LEU A 56 -9.07 -2.51 6.36
C LEU A 56 -9.32 -1.07 6.81
N ARG A 57 -10.47 -0.50 6.44
CA ARG A 57 -10.83 0.86 6.86
C ARG A 57 -11.01 0.97 8.37
N ALA A 58 -11.61 -0.03 9.02
CA ALA A 58 -11.76 -0.07 10.47
C ALA A 58 -10.40 -0.15 11.17
N GLY A 59 -9.46 -0.93 10.66
CA GLY A 59 -8.08 -0.97 11.15
C GLY A 59 -7.38 0.38 11.01
N TRP A 60 -7.48 1.02 9.85
CA TRP A 60 -6.85 2.33 9.62
C TRP A 60 -7.47 3.44 10.48
N ALA A 61 -8.80 3.56 10.51
CA ALA A 61 -9.48 4.64 11.22
C ALA A 61 -9.59 4.38 12.72
N GLY A 62 -9.86 3.13 13.14
CA GLY A 62 -10.08 2.76 14.53
C GLY A 62 -8.79 2.42 15.28
N VAL A 63 -7.94 1.56 14.72
CA VAL A 63 -6.70 1.14 15.40
C VAL A 63 -5.60 2.18 15.24
N LEU A 64 -5.37 2.66 14.01
CA LEU A 64 -4.32 3.67 13.75
C LEU A 64 -4.78 5.12 13.95
N GLY A 65 -6.09 5.34 14.16
CA GLY A 65 -6.66 6.67 14.32
C GLY A 65 -6.57 7.54 13.07
N LEU A 66 -6.32 6.96 11.89
CA LEU A 66 -6.06 7.72 10.67
C LEU A 66 -7.34 8.43 10.20
N ARG A 67 -7.20 9.73 9.91
CA ARG A 67 -8.27 10.52 9.30
C ARG A 67 -8.40 10.15 7.84
N LEU A 68 -9.36 9.28 7.54
CA LEU A 68 -9.70 8.87 6.18
C LEU A 68 -10.76 9.80 5.57
N GLY A 69 -10.65 10.03 4.27
CA GLY A 69 -11.67 10.71 3.48
C GLY A 69 -12.80 9.79 2.99
N PRO A 70 -13.60 10.30 2.03
CA PRO A 70 -14.67 9.55 1.38
C PRO A 70 -14.20 8.20 0.81
N ARG A 71 -15.10 7.22 0.80
CA ARG A 71 -14.80 5.87 0.26
C ARG A 71 -14.60 5.89 -1.26
N THR A 72 -15.41 6.68 -1.97
CA THR A 72 -15.42 6.79 -3.42
C THR A 72 -15.13 8.23 -3.81
N SER A 73 -14.01 8.46 -4.49
CA SER A 73 -13.61 9.77 -5.03
C SER A 73 -12.39 9.58 -5.94
N ALA A 74 -12.28 10.33 -7.03
CA ALA A 74 -11.06 10.37 -7.83
C ALA A 74 -9.83 10.81 -7.02
N ARG A 75 -10.03 11.61 -5.97
CA ARG A 75 -8.95 12.11 -5.10
C ARG A 75 -8.60 11.17 -3.93
N HIS A 76 -9.28 10.02 -3.83
CA HIS A 76 -9.05 9.07 -2.76
C HIS A 76 -8.97 7.63 -3.26
N VAL A 77 -8.10 6.84 -2.62
CA VAL A 77 -8.05 5.39 -2.77
C VAL A 77 -8.58 4.79 -1.48
N ILE A 78 -9.82 4.28 -1.50
CA ILE A 78 -10.56 3.78 -0.33
C ILE A 78 -10.44 4.68 0.93
N GLY A 79 -10.43 6.00 0.75
CA GLY A 79 -10.30 6.99 1.83
C GLY A 79 -8.90 7.48 2.14
N TRP A 80 -7.85 6.88 1.58
CA TRP A 80 -6.52 7.47 1.57
C TRP A 80 -6.49 8.62 0.59
N ARG A 81 -6.00 9.79 0.99
CA ARG A 81 -5.94 10.96 0.11
C ARG A 81 -4.80 10.82 -0.88
N THR A 82 -5.07 10.98 -2.17
CA THR A 82 -4.04 11.02 -3.21
C THR A 82 -3.27 12.34 -3.09
N VAL A 83 -1.95 12.26 -2.97
CA VAL A 83 -1.04 13.42 -2.86
C VAL A 83 -0.12 13.59 -4.07
N GLU A 84 0.06 12.52 -4.84
CA GLU A 84 0.74 12.50 -6.13
C GLU A 84 0.03 11.44 -6.99
N SER A 85 -0.26 11.73 -8.26
CA SER A 85 -0.71 10.72 -9.23
C SER A 85 -0.10 11.03 -10.60
N ARG A 86 0.63 10.05 -11.13
CA ARG A 86 1.30 10.02 -12.42
C ARG A 86 1.24 8.58 -12.96
N PRO A 87 1.37 8.35 -14.28
CA PRO A 87 1.23 7.01 -14.85
C PRO A 87 2.09 5.93 -14.17
N GLY A 88 3.37 6.22 -13.89
CA GLY A 88 4.28 5.28 -13.22
C GLY A 88 4.38 5.45 -11.70
N ARG A 89 3.63 6.38 -11.08
CA ARG A 89 3.75 6.65 -9.65
C ARG A 89 2.49 7.26 -9.03
N ILE A 90 2.02 6.69 -7.94
CA ILE A 90 1.00 7.28 -7.07
C ILE A 90 1.49 7.32 -5.64
N ALA A 91 1.16 8.38 -4.92
CA ALA A 91 1.32 8.45 -3.47
C ALA A 91 -0.03 8.76 -2.83
N VAL A 92 -0.42 7.95 -1.84
CA VAL A 92 -1.61 8.17 -1.03
C VAL A 92 -1.22 8.27 0.44
N ALA A 93 -1.83 9.20 1.16
CA ALA A 93 -1.47 9.51 2.54
C ALA A 93 -2.68 9.66 3.46
N ALA A 94 -2.48 9.31 4.72
CA ALA A 94 -3.41 9.55 5.80
C ALA A 94 -2.62 9.90 7.08
N ARG A 95 -3.24 10.67 7.97
CA ARG A 95 -2.62 11.10 9.22
C ARG A 95 -3.58 11.06 10.40
N SER A 96 -3.02 10.87 11.58
CA SER A 96 -3.62 11.03 12.90
C SER A 96 -2.71 11.96 13.72
N PRO A 97 -3.09 12.33 14.96
CA PRO A 97 -2.17 13.07 15.84
C PRO A 97 -0.90 12.30 16.19
N SER A 98 -0.93 10.96 16.15
CA SER A 98 0.19 10.08 16.54
C SER A 98 0.98 9.52 15.36
N LEU A 99 0.41 9.51 14.15
CA LEU A 99 0.99 8.84 12.97
C LEU A 99 0.72 9.63 11.70
N ALA A 100 1.70 9.68 10.80
CA ALA A 100 1.46 9.97 9.39
C ALA A 100 2.00 8.82 8.55
N VAL A 101 1.13 8.32 7.66
CA VAL A 101 1.40 7.15 6.82
C VAL A 101 1.28 7.57 5.36
N ARG A 102 2.28 7.22 4.56
CA ARG A 102 2.31 7.43 3.11
C ARG A 102 2.60 6.11 2.41
N ASN A 103 1.70 5.69 1.54
CA ASN A 103 1.89 4.57 0.64
C ASN A 103 2.25 5.10 -0.75
N VAL A 104 3.35 4.64 -1.32
CA VAL A 104 3.82 5.01 -2.64
C VAL A 104 3.87 3.74 -3.49
N VAL A 105 3.18 3.77 -4.62
CA VAL A 105 3.27 2.71 -5.62
C VAL A 105 4.01 3.26 -6.81
N THR A 106 5.09 2.58 -7.20
CA THR A 106 5.87 2.88 -8.40
C THR A 106 5.82 1.70 -9.34
N VAL A 107 5.59 1.98 -10.62
CA VAL A 107 5.46 0.99 -11.68
C VAL A 107 6.39 1.39 -12.81
N ASP A 108 7.21 0.44 -13.23
CA ASP A 108 8.02 0.50 -14.44
C ASP A 108 7.68 -0.71 -15.36
N ASP A 109 8.36 -0.84 -16.49
CA ASP A 109 8.10 -1.94 -17.44
C ASP A 109 8.42 -3.34 -16.88
N ALA A 110 9.22 -3.44 -15.81
CA ALA A 110 9.67 -4.71 -15.25
C ALA A 110 8.94 -5.11 -13.97
N ARG A 111 8.58 -4.14 -13.13
CA ARG A 111 8.07 -4.41 -11.78
C ARG A 111 7.20 -3.29 -11.21
N LEU A 112 6.40 -3.71 -10.23
CA LEU A 112 5.73 -2.83 -9.29
C LEU A 112 6.48 -2.86 -7.96
N VAL A 113 6.59 -1.70 -7.31
CA VAL A 113 7.05 -1.57 -5.92
C VAL A 113 6.01 -0.80 -5.11
N TRP A 114 5.56 -1.40 -4.01
CA TRP A 114 4.72 -0.78 -2.99
C TRP A 114 5.58 -0.44 -1.78
N ALA A 115 5.81 0.85 -1.52
CA ALA A 115 6.54 1.34 -0.36
C ALA A 115 5.61 2.04 0.63
N THR A 116 5.75 1.72 1.91
CA THR A 116 5.02 2.37 3.01
C THR A 116 6.02 3.07 3.91
N TYR A 117 5.76 4.35 4.15
CA TYR A 117 6.56 5.24 4.99
C TYR A 117 5.70 5.70 6.17
N VAL A 118 6.28 5.64 7.37
CA VAL A 118 5.59 6.05 8.59
C VAL A 118 6.46 6.96 9.42
N THR A 119 5.88 8.11 9.76
CA THR A 119 6.36 8.97 10.84
C THR A 119 5.41 8.82 12.02
N PHE A 120 5.96 8.74 13.22
CA PHE A 120 5.20 8.64 14.45
C PHE A 120 5.61 9.74 15.42
N GLU A 121 4.63 10.26 16.16
CA GLU A 121 4.82 11.27 17.18
C GLU A 121 4.87 10.64 18.57
N GLY A 122 5.90 10.99 19.34
CA GLY A 122 6.11 10.52 20.71
C GLY A 122 6.26 9.00 20.86
N ARG A 123 6.23 8.55 22.12
CA ARG A 123 6.38 7.12 22.47
C ARG A 123 5.13 6.31 22.11
N ALA A 124 3.94 6.88 22.27
CA ALA A 124 2.69 6.20 21.96
C ALA A 124 2.58 5.85 20.47
N GLY A 125 2.90 6.79 19.57
CA GLY A 125 2.91 6.52 18.12
C GLY A 125 3.91 5.43 17.73
N ARG A 126 5.10 5.45 18.35
CA ARG A 126 6.12 4.39 18.15
C ARG A 126 5.59 3.02 18.56
N VAL A 127 5.03 2.88 19.75
CA VAL A 127 4.48 1.60 20.25
C VAL A 127 3.35 1.12 19.35
N LEU A 128 2.42 2.01 18.99
CA LEU A 128 1.31 1.70 18.10
C LEU A 128 1.81 1.16 16.75
N TRP A 129 2.80 1.82 16.15
CA TRP A 129 3.35 1.34 14.87
C TRP A 129 4.12 0.03 15.01
N SER A 130 4.88 -0.17 16.09
CA SER A 130 5.58 -1.45 16.34
C SER A 130 4.63 -2.64 16.39
N LEU A 131 3.40 -2.45 16.90
CA LEU A 131 2.36 -3.49 16.91
C LEU A 131 1.68 -3.65 15.53
N ALA A 132 1.51 -2.56 14.80
CA ALA A 132 0.86 -2.56 13.49
C ALA A 132 1.76 -3.05 12.35
N ALA A 133 3.07 -2.85 12.44
CA ALA A 133 4.03 -3.17 11.39
C ALA A 133 4.05 -4.66 10.99
N PRO A 134 4.01 -5.64 11.92
CA PRO A 134 3.90 -7.06 11.56
C PRO A 134 2.63 -7.37 10.76
N VAL A 135 1.48 -6.86 11.20
CA VAL A 135 0.21 -7.03 10.48
C VAL A 135 0.29 -6.40 9.09
N HIS A 136 0.86 -5.21 8.99
CA HIS A 136 1.09 -4.52 7.73
C HIS A 136 1.96 -5.35 6.75
N HIS A 137 3.02 -5.99 7.26
CA HIS A 137 3.90 -6.86 6.46
C HIS A 137 3.25 -8.16 5.99
N LEU A 138 2.15 -8.59 6.61
CA LEU A 138 1.35 -9.71 6.12
C LEU A 138 0.28 -9.25 5.12
N VAL A 139 -0.42 -8.16 5.45
CA VAL A 139 -1.59 -7.71 4.69
C VAL A 139 -1.20 -7.13 3.33
N VAL A 140 -0.18 -6.26 3.24
CA VAL A 140 0.17 -5.62 1.96
C VAL A 140 0.58 -6.64 0.89
N PRO A 141 1.48 -7.60 1.15
CA PRO A 141 1.84 -8.62 0.17
C PRO A 141 0.66 -9.48 -0.26
N LEU A 142 -0.23 -9.83 0.67
CA LEU A 142 -1.42 -10.63 0.39
C LEU A 142 -2.37 -9.89 -0.55
N LEU A 143 -2.64 -8.62 -0.27
CA LEU A 143 -3.49 -7.77 -1.10
C LEU A 143 -2.89 -7.56 -2.48
N LEU A 144 -1.59 -7.30 -2.55
CA LEU A 144 -0.87 -7.07 -3.79
C LEU A 144 -0.87 -8.32 -4.68
N GLY A 145 -0.59 -9.50 -4.11
CA GLY A 145 -0.66 -10.77 -4.83
C GLY A 145 -2.09 -11.10 -5.29
N ARG A 146 -3.11 -10.64 -4.56
CA ARG A 146 -4.51 -10.82 -4.95
C ARG A 146 -4.92 -9.92 -6.12
N ALA A 147 -4.44 -8.68 -6.16
CA ALA A 147 -4.65 -7.77 -7.29
C ALA A 147 -4.07 -8.35 -8.59
N VAL A 148 -2.89 -8.95 -8.52
CA VAL A 148 -2.26 -9.59 -9.69
C VAL A 148 -3.04 -10.81 -10.17
N ARG A 149 -3.46 -11.70 -9.27
CA ARG A 149 -4.24 -12.89 -9.67
C ARG A 149 -5.58 -12.57 -10.33
N ARG A 150 -6.10 -11.35 -10.18
CA ARG A 150 -7.31 -10.88 -10.89
C ARG A 150 -7.01 -10.24 -12.24
N THR A 151 -5.75 -9.97 -12.51
CA THR A 151 -5.28 -9.18 -13.66
C THR A 151 -4.55 -10.05 -14.67
N ALA A 152 -3.93 -11.14 -14.22
CA ALA A 152 -3.50 -12.26 -15.04
C ALA A 152 -4.71 -13.06 -15.55
#